data_AF-A0A0D7WBL8-F1
#
_entry.id   AF-A0A0D7WBL8-F1
#
_cell.length_a   1.000
_cell.length_b   1.000
_cell.length_c   1.000
_cell.angle_alpha   90.00
_cell.angle_beta   90.00
_cell.angle_gamma   90.00
#
_symmetry.space_group_name_H-M   'P 1'
#
loop_
_entity.id
_entity.type
_entity.pdbx_description
1 polymer ?
#
loop_
_entity_poly.entity_id
_entity_poly.type
_entity_poly.pdbx_seq_one_letter_code
_entity_poly.pdbx_strand_id
1 'polypeptide(L)'
;MKVEDFKHFKGQHCETTATGTLLKQMGVEFSEPMLFGLGEGLGFIFWNMKTLDFPFIGGRIKTDLVTENICKNLNLHLEVEETSSKTKAWENVKKHIDQGNTVGLKLDCYHLEYFTSKFHFAGHYVAFYGYDKEFAYLIDTNQQGGKVKTTLKSLQLARNEKGPMSSKNRSYTIQKKEPMTDLKKAVKQAIKNNATEFLNPPIKNIGYKGILKTSSEIKKWFQNSNNVKDEFQMSASLMENAGTGGSLFRNLYRDFLKESAELLKSAEIEEAYLEYSKIAEQWKTVSDLFYQAGTTKNIKYVNEASNILSKLSENERMQMVKLEKACM
;
A
#
# COMPACT_ATOMS: atom_id res chain seq x y z
N MET A 1 11.62 25.84 -10.13
CA MET A 1 12.70 25.01 -9.57
C MET A 1 12.34 23.54 -9.70
N LYS A 2 13.27 22.70 -10.13
CA LYS A 2 13.13 21.24 -10.17
C LYS A 2 14.41 20.62 -9.63
N VAL A 3 14.31 19.48 -8.97
CA VAL A 3 15.47 18.65 -8.65
C VAL A 3 16.05 18.14 -9.98
N GLU A 4 17.30 18.47 -10.25
CA GLU A 4 18.02 18.10 -11.48
C GLU A 4 18.51 16.64 -11.44
N ASP A 5 18.73 16.04 -12.61
CA ASP A 5 19.24 14.66 -12.80
C ASP A 5 18.54 13.56 -11.99
N PHE A 6 17.26 13.78 -11.68
CA PHE A 6 16.49 12.90 -10.83
C PHE A 6 15.90 11.68 -11.59
N LYS A 7 16.30 10.46 -11.20
CA LYS A 7 15.67 9.20 -11.64
C LYS A 7 14.53 8.82 -10.69
N HIS A 8 13.30 8.85 -11.18
CA HIS A 8 12.15 8.44 -10.40
C HIS A 8 12.02 6.92 -10.30
N PHE A 9 11.33 6.49 -9.24
CA PHE A 9 10.92 5.11 -9.04
C PHE A 9 9.64 4.85 -9.83
N LYS A 10 9.54 3.65 -10.42
CA LYS A 10 8.36 3.21 -11.17
C LYS A 10 7.69 2.08 -10.39
N GLY A 11 6.51 2.33 -9.85
CA GLY A 11 5.78 1.35 -9.04
C GLY A 11 4.27 1.42 -9.25
N GLN A 12 3.59 0.43 -8.67
CA GLN A 12 2.13 0.29 -8.68
C GLN A 12 1.50 0.86 -7.41
N HIS A 13 2.15 0.69 -6.25
CA HIS A 13 1.63 1.15 -4.98
C HIS A 13 2.15 2.56 -4.66
N CYS A 14 1.25 3.47 -4.30
CA CYS A 14 1.57 4.89 -4.17
C CYS A 14 2.61 5.18 -3.08
N GLU A 15 2.50 4.51 -1.93
CA GLU A 15 3.38 4.73 -0.79
C GLU A 15 4.82 4.23 -1.07
N THR A 16 4.97 3.03 -1.65
CA THR A 16 6.27 2.51 -2.10
C THR A 16 6.83 3.29 -3.28
N THR A 17 5.98 3.81 -4.17
CA THR A 17 6.44 4.65 -5.29
C THR A 17 7.01 5.98 -4.81
N ALA A 18 6.31 6.66 -3.90
CA ALA A 18 6.80 7.91 -3.31
C ALA A 18 8.08 7.67 -2.51
N THR A 19 8.10 6.67 -1.62
CA THR A 19 9.26 6.35 -0.80
C THR A 19 10.45 5.85 -1.62
N GLY A 20 10.23 4.96 -2.59
CA GLY A 20 11.26 4.50 -3.51
C GLY A 20 11.86 5.62 -4.36
N THR A 21 11.06 6.65 -4.69
CA THR A 21 11.52 7.85 -5.41
C THR A 21 12.52 8.65 -4.55
N LEU A 22 12.21 8.85 -3.27
CA LEU A 22 13.11 9.51 -2.32
C LEU A 22 14.40 8.70 -2.09
N LEU A 23 14.29 7.38 -1.92
CA LEU A 23 15.44 6.49 -1.72
C LEU A 23 16.37 6.44 -2.93
N LYS A 24 15.79 6.44 -4.13
CA LYS A 24 16.58 6.42 -5.37
C LYS A 24 17.42 7.68 -5.54
N GLN A 25 16.93 8.84 -5.07
CA GLN A 25 17.70 10.09 -5.08
C GLN A 25 19.01 9.96 -4.28
N MET A 26 18.98 9.23 -3.16
CA MET A 26 20.15 9.00 -2.30
C MET A 26 20.96 7.75 -2.67
N GLY A 27 20.73 7.19 -3.86
CA GLY A 27 21.47 6.02 -4.36
C GLY A 27 21.07 4.69 -3.70
N VAL A 28 19.93 4.64 -3.01
CA VAL A 28 19.38 3.41 -2.43
C VAL A 28 18.31 2.87 -3.38
N GLU A 29 18.64 1.80 -4.10
CA GLU A 29 17.76 1.19 -5.10
C GLU A 29 17.36 -0.23 -4.70
N PHE A 30 16.04 -0.46 -4.62
CA PHE A 30 15.41 -1.75 -4.37
C PHE A 30 14.27 -1.96 -5.37
N SER A 31 13.82 -3.20 -5.57
CA SER A 31 12.58 -3.46 -6.30
C SER A 31 11.36 -3.00 -5.51
N GLU A 32 10.20 -2.85 -6.15
CA GLU A 32 8.95 -2.54 -5.43
C GLU A 32 8.55 -3.64 -4.44
N PRO A 33 8.62 -4.95 -4.80
CA PRO A 33 8.43 -6.03 -3.84
C PRO A 33 9.35 -5.92 -2.62
N MET A 34 10.65 -5.66 -2.82
CA MET A 34 11.60 -5.50 -1.72
C MET A 34 11.24 -4.33 -0.80
N LEU A 35 10.85 -3.17 -1.35
CA LEU A 35 10.36 -2.04 -0.56
C LEU A 35 9.10 -2.40 0.23
N PHE A 36 8.14 -3.07 -0.40
CA PHE A 36 6.90 -3.50 0.25
C PHE A 36 7.17 -4.48 1.40
N GLY A 37 8.06 -5.44 1.19
CA GLY A 37 8.48 -6.42 2.19
C GLY A 37 9.25 -5.82 3.35
N LEU A 38 10.24 -4.95 3.09
CA LEU A 38 10.96 -4.17 4.10
C LEU A 38 10.02 -3.23 4.88
N GLY A 39 8.94 -2.79 4.25
CA GLY A 39 7.88 -2.03 4.90
C GLY A 39 6.93 -2.88 5.75
N GLU A 40 7.14 -4.18 5.84
CA GLU A 40 6.27 -5.13 6.54
C GLU A 40 4.83 -5.03 6.03
N GLY A 41 4.69 -4.79 4.71
CA GLY A 41 3.50 -4.22 4.12
C GLY A 41 2.30 -5.15 4.10
N LEU A 42 2.48 -6.47 4.13
CA LEU A 42 1.39 -7.42 3.98
C LEU A 42 0.49 -7.38 5.22
N GLY A 43 -0.81 -7.24 4.98
CA GLY A 43 -1.80 -7.24 6.04
C GLY A 43 -3.14 -7.74 5.55
N PHE A 44 -4.13 -7.62 6.41
CA PHE A 44 -5.53 -7.78 6.01
C PHE A 44 -6.41 -6.97 6.94
N ILE A 45 -7.45 -6.33 6.40
CA ILE A 45 -8.50 -5.70 7.18
C ILE A 45 -9.85 -5.83 6.48
N PHE A 46 -10.89 -6.13 7.25
CA PHE A 46 -12.29 -6.01 6.85
C PHE A 46 -12.98 -4.97 7.74
N TRP A 47 -13.51 -3.89 7.18
CA TRP A 47 -14.01 -2.77 7.98
C TRP A 47 -15.21 -2.06 7.37
N ASN A 48 -16.22 -1.76 8.18
CA ASN A 48 -17.34 -0.90 7.76
C ASN A 48 -16.93 0.56 7.97
N MET A 49 -16.55 1.23 6.89
CA MET A 49 -16.18 2.65 6.92
C MET A 49 -17.44 3.52 6.83
N LYS A 50 -17.49 4.65 7.54
CA LYS A 50 -18.61 5.60 7.42
C LYS A 50 -18.71 6.27 6.04
N THR A 51 -17.63 6.25 5.27
CA THR A 51 -17.52 6.90 3.95
C THR A 51 -17.74 5.96 2.77
N LEU A 52 -17.97 4.67 3.02
CA LEU A 52 -18.32 3.71 1.99
C LEU A 52 -19.65 3.08 2.39
N ASP A 53 -20.57 2.99 1.43
CA ASP A 53 -21.87 2.36 1.64
C ASP A 53 -21.77 0.83 1.78
N PHE A 54 -20.56 0.29 1.58
CA PHE A 54 -20.25 -1.14 1.68
C PHE A 54 -18.96 -1.39 2.50
N PRO A 55 -18.77 -2.62 3.02
CA PRO A 55 -17.57 -2.98 3.76
C PRO A 55 -16.28 -2.86 2.92
N PHE A 56 -15.25 -2.26 3.49
CA PHE A 56 -13.91 -2.17 2.90
C PHE A 56 -13.10 -3.44 3.16
N ILE A 57 -12.43 -3.94 2.12
CA ILE A 57 -11.43 -5.02 2.19
C ILE A 57 -10.06 -4.43 1.84
N GLY A 58 -9.12 -4.47 2.78
CA GLY A 58 -7.75 -4.00 2.61
C GLY A 58 -6.72 -5.10 2.74
N GLY A 59 -5.65 -5.04 1.94
CA GLY A 59 -4.61 -6.07 1.86
C GLY A 59 -3.27 -5.73 2.49
N ARG A 60 -3.17 -4.58 3.14
CA ARG A 60 -1.91 -4.06 3.66
C ARG A 60 -2.08 -3.50 5.07
N ILE A 61 -0.96 -3.26 5.72
CA ILE A 61 -0.90 -2.51 6.98
C ILE A 61 -1.38 -1.06 6.79
N LYS A 62 -1.58 -0.35 7.91
CA LYS A 62 -2.03 1.04 7.92
C LYS A 62 -1.12 1.92 7.06
N THR A 63 -1.70 2.95 6.44
CA THR A 63 -0.94 4.05 5.79
C THR A 63 0.13 4.60 6.72
N ASP A 64 1.18 5.17 6.15
CA ASP A 64 2.35 5.74 6.84
C ASP A 64 3.32 4.69 7.38
N LEU A 65 2.81 3.55 7.88
CA LEU A 65 3.64 2.51 8.49
C LEU A 65 4.56 1.81 7.48
N VAL A 66 4.18 1.71 6.21
CA VAL A 66 5.06 1.09 5.19
C VAL A 66 6.35 1.90 5.07
N THR A 67 6.23 3.22 4.97
CA THR A 67 7.39 4.11 4.90
C THR A 67 8.19 4.12 6.21
N GLU A 68 7.51 4.16 7.36
CA GLU A 68 8.14 4.13 8.67
C GLU A 68 8.95 2.84 8.88
N ASN A 69 8.39 1.69 8.49
CA ASN A 69 9.04 0.38 8.59
C ASN A 69 10.22 0.24 7.63
N ILE A 70 10.10 0.72 6.38
CA ILE A 70 11.25 0.77 5.44
C ILE A 70 12.40 1.54 6.08
N CYS A 71 12.12 2.73 6.63
CA CYS A 71 13.15 3.55 7.26
C CYS A 71 13.74 2.88 8.49
N LYS A 72 12.92 2.30 9.35
CA LYS A 72 13.36 1.57 10.54
C LYS A 72 14.25 0.38 10.19
N ASN A 73 13.82 -0.49 9.27
CA ASN A 73 14.54 -1.70 8.90
C ASN A 73 15.86 -1.40 8.20
N LEU A 74 15.95 -0.31 7.43
CA LEU A 74 17.17 0.14 6.75
C LEU A 74 18.05 1.08 7.59
N ASN A 75 17.65 1.43 8.82
CA ASN A 75 18.30 2.43 9.65
C ASN A 75 18.42 3.82 8.98
N LEU A 76 17.34 4.29 8.34
CA LEU A 76 17.24 5.61 7.73
C LEU A 76 16.60 6.62 8.69
N HIS A 77 16.89 7.91 8.52
CA HIS A 77 16.18 8.96 9.23
C HIS A 77 14.94 9.37 8.45
N LEU A 78 13.76 9.19 9.05
CA LEU A 78 12.50 9.74 8.55
C LEU A 78 12.16 11.01 9.32
N GLU A 79 12.02 12.13 8.61
CA GLU A 79 11.51 13.39 9.17
C GLU A 79 10.10 13.62 8.63
N VAL A 80 9.12 13.77 9.53
CA VAL A 80 7.71 13.99 9.19
C VAL A 80 7.27 15.35 9.70
N GLU A 81 6.67 16.14 8.83
CA GLU A 81 6.10 17.44 9.18
C GLU A 81 4.59 17.46 8.91
N GLU A 82 3.82 17.96 9.87
CA GLU A 82 2.38 18.18 9.76
C GLU A 82 1.98 19.56 10.27
N THR A 83 1.04 20.20 9.59
CA THR A 83 0.49 21.50 9.99
C THR A 83 -0.90 21.74 9.40
N SER A 84 -1.76 22.44 10.11
CA SER A 84 -3.05 22.90 9.58
C SER A 84 -2.93 24.17 8.73
N SER A 85 -1.79 24.88 8.78
CA SER A 85 -1.58 26.11 8.00
C SER A 85 -1.14 25.79 6.58
N LYS A 86 -1.93 26.23 5.59
CA LYS A 86 -1.62 26.08 4.17
C LYS A 86 -0.30 26.76 3.78
N THR A 87 -0.05 27.94 4.34
CA THR A 87 1.19 28.70 4.10
C THR A 87 2.40 27.96 4.64
N LYS A 88 2.34 27.51 5.90
CA LYS A 88 3.44 26.74 6.51
C LYS A 88 3.65 25.40 5.80
N ALA A 89 2.59 24.73 5.37
CA ALA A 89 2.67 23.49 4.61
C ALA A 89 3.42 23.66 3.27
N TRP A 90 3.26 24.81 2.63
CA TRP A 90 4.01 25.16 1.43
C TRP A 90 5.47 25.46 1.73
N GLU A 91 5.76 26.27 2.76
CA GLU A 91 7.13 26.57 3.19
C GLU A 91 7.92 25.30 3.56
N ASN A 92 7.29 24.39 4.28
CA ASN A 92 7.87 23.09 4.68
C ASN A 92 8.36 22.28 3.48
N VAL A 93 7.62 22.26 2.37
CA VAL A 93 8.04 21.48 1.19
C VAL A 93 8.98 22.28 0.29
N LYS A 94 8.74 23.58 0.17
CA LYS A 94 9.52 24.49 -0.67
C LYS A 94 10.99 24.52 -0.23
N LYS A 95 11.26 24.61 1.08
CA LYS A 95 12.63 24.63 1.61
C LYS A 95 13.47 23.43 1.15
N HIS A 96 12.88 22.24 1.09
CA HIS A 96 13.58 21.02 0.67
C HIS A 96 13.79 20.98 -0.85
N ILE A 97 12.78 21.34 -1.64
CA ILE A 97 12.91 21.43 -3.10
C ILE A 97 13.98 22.46 -3.49
N ASP A 98 14.02 23.60 -2.79
CA ASP A 98 15.01 24.65 -3.04
C ASP A 98 16.44 24.21 -2.69
N GLN A 99 16.58 23.18 -1.85
CA GLN A 99 17.85 22.53 -1.53
C GLN A 99 18.15 21.33 -2.43
N GLY A 100 17.32 21.07 -3.45
CA GLY A 100 17.48 19.94 -4.36
C GLY A 100 17.00 18.60 -3.80
N ASN A 101 16.19 18.57 -2.73
CA ASN A 101 15.69 17.34 -2.10
C ASN A 101 14.23 17.08 -2.46
N THR A 102 13.92 15.86 -2.93
CA THR A 102 12.53 15.42 -3.13
C THR A 102 11.81 15.25 -1.79
N VAL A 103 10.48 15.44 -1.82
CA VAL A 103 9.64 15.39 -0.61
C VAL A 103 8.47 14.44 -0.85
N GLY A 104 8.24 13.50 0.06
CA GLY A 104 7.05 12.66 0.05
C GLY A 104 5.85 13.44 0.57
N LEU A 105 4.70 13.31 -0.07
CA LEU A 105 3.45 13.96 0.33
C LEU A 105 2.35 12.92 0.52
N LYS A 106 1.52 13.12 1.55
CA LYS A 106 0.23 12.43 1.68
C LYS A 106 -0.89 13.42 1.39
N LEU A 107 -1.82 13.05 0.51
CA LEU A 107 -2.85 13.96 0.00
C LEU A 107 -4.09 13.20 -0.52
N ASP A 108 -5.14 13.96 -0.85
CA ASP A 108 -6.35 13.44 -1.51
C ASP A 108 -6.24 13.52 -3.04
N CYS A 109 -6.37 12.37 -3.70
CA CYS A 109 -6.30 12.27 -5.16
C CYS A 109 -7.47 12.96 -5.89
N TYR A 110 -8.60 13.21 -5.22
CA TYR A 110 -9.76 13.92 -5.79
C TYR A 110 -9.36 15.26 -6.43
N HIS A 111 -8.53 16.03 -5.73
CA HIS A 111 -8.11 17.36 -6.15
C HIS A 111 -7.02 17.37 -7.21
N LEU A 112 -6.40 16.22 -7.52
CA LEU A 112 -5.30 16.15 -8.48
C LEU A 112 -5.85 16.15 -9.91
N GLU A 113 -5.48 17.14 -10.71
CA GLU A 113 -6.04 17.37 -12.05
C GLU A 113 -5.80 16.22 -13.03
N TYR A 114 -4.72 15.46 -12.85
CA TYR A 114 -4.37 14.33 -13.71
C TYR A 114 -5.12 13.03 -13.35
N PHE A 115 -5.83 12.97 -12.21
CA PHE A 115 -6.73 11.86 -11.89
C PHE A 115 -8.03 12.00 -12.70
N THR A 116 -8.26 11.07 -13.62
CA THR A 116 -9.46 11.04 -14.48
C THR A 116 -10.72 10.61 -13.72
N SER A 117 -10.58 9.67 -12.79
CA SER A 117 -11.65 9.25 -11.88
C SER A 117 -11.61 10.05 -10.59
N LYS A 118 -12.68 10.81 -10.31
CA LYS A 118 -12.78 11.67 -9.13
C LYS A 118 -13.48 10.96 -7.98
N PHE A 119 -12.73 10.64 -6.94
CA PHE A 119 -13.25 10.13 -5.67
C PHE A 119 -12.33 10.60 -4.54
N HIS A 120 -12.91 10.84 -3.36
CA HIS A 120 -12.14 11.25 -2.18
C HIS A 120 -11.33 10.07 -1.61
N PHE A 121 -10.01 10.21 -1.63
CA PHE A 121 -9.09 9.27 -1.01
C PHE A 121 -7.85 10.02 -0.50
N ALA A 122 -7.99 10.60 0.69
CA ALA A 122 -6.95 11.36 1.40
C ALA A 122 -5.79 10.50 1.97
N GLY A 123 -5.63 9.27 1.47
CA GLY A 123 -4.56 8.34 1.81
C GLY A 123 -3.60 8.06 0.65
N HIS A 124 -3.57 8.93 -0.37
CA HIS A 124 -2.70 8.79 -1.53
C HIS A 124 -1.32 9.40 -1.28
N TYR A 125 -0.29 8.84 -1.92
CA TYR A 125 1.09 9.26 -1.76
C TYR A 125 1.72 9.62 -3.10
N VAL A 126 2.49 10.70 -3.11
CA VAL A 126 3.29 11.14 -4.26
C VAL A 126 4.63 11.66 -3.79
N ALA A 127 5.63 11.65 -4.67
CA ALA A 127 6.88 12.37 -4.43
C ALA A 127 6.89 13.69 -5.20
N PHE A 128 7.15 14.78 -4.50
CA PHE A 128 7.25 16.13 -5.02
C PHE A 128 8.70 16.44 -5.35
N TYR A 129 8.96 16.85 -6.60
CA TYR A 129 10.34 17.06 -7.10
C TYR A 129 10.55 18.44 -7.73
N GLY A 130 9.53 19.30 -7.76
CA GLY A 130 9.70 20.63 -8.31
C GLY A 130 8.41 21.42 -8.39
N TYR A 131 8.54 22.72 -8.60
CA TYR A 131 7.43 23.63 -8.86
C TYR A 131 7.86 24.78 -9.76
N ASP A 132 6.91 25.44 -10.40
CA ASP A 132 7.08 26.77 -11.01
C ASP A 132 6.03 27.75 -10.47
N LYS A 133 5.74 28.83 -11.21
CA LYS A 133 4.77 29.85 -10.78
C LYS A 133 3.35 29.30 -10.67
N GLU A 134 3.02 28.23 -11.39
CA GLU A 134 1.65 27.73 -11.53
C GLU A 134 1.52 26.25 -11.15
N PHE A 135 2.53 25.43 -11.44
CA PHE A 135 2.44 23.97 -11.32
C PHE A 135 3.38 23.40 -10.25
N ALA A 136 2.89 22.36 -9.59
CA ALA A 136 3.70 21.38 -8.88
C ALA A 136 3.99 20.18 -9.79
N TYR A 137 5.22 19.68 -9.72
CA TYR A 137 5.70 18.52 -10.45
C TYR A 137 5.86 17.34 -9.49
N LEU A 138 5.18 16.24 -9.80
CA LEU A 138 5.03 15.07 -8.92
C LEU A 138 5.44 13.79 -9.64
N ILE A 139 5.86 12.81 -8.85
CA ILE A 139 5.96 11.41 -9.23
C ILE A 139 4.80 10.67 -8.56
N ASP A 140 4.01 10.00 -9.38
CA ASP A 140 2.92 9.12 -9.00
C ASP A 140 3.19 7.71 -9.55
N THR A 141 2.27 6.78 -9.27
CA THR A 141 2.29 5.41 -9.76
C THR A 141 2.30 5.33 -11.29
N ASN A 142 2.74 4.19 -11.83
CA ASN A 142 2.76 3.92 -13.26
C ASN A 142 1.37 4.08 -13.90
N GLN A 143 0.33 3.64 -13.19
CA GLN A 143 -1.07 3.76 -13.62
C GLN A 143 -1.48 5.23 -13.86
N GLN A 144 -0.93 6.17 -13.08
CA GLN A 144 -1.20 7.60 -13.21
C GLN A 144 -0.24 8.31 -14.18
N GLY A 145 0.72 7.60 -14.77
CA GLY A 145 1.66 8.13 -15.78
C GLY A 145 3.07 8.43 -15.25
N GLY A 146 3.39 8.13 -13.99
CA GLY A 146 4.72 8.36 -13.43
C GLY A 146 5.00 9.85 -13.20
N LYS A 147 5.54 10.55 -14.20
CA LYS A 147 5.80 12.00 -14.12
C LYS A 147 4.53 12.78 -14.44
N VAL A 148 3.98 13.45 -13.45
CA VAL A 148 2.72 14.20 -13.57
C VAL A 148 2.87 15.63 -13.03
N LYS A 149 1.87 16.47 -13.29
CA LYS A 149 1.79 17.82 -12.75
C LYS A 149 0.35 18.17 -12.39
N THR A 150 0.20 19.07 -11.42
CA THR A 150 -1.09 19.65 -11.00
C THR A 150 -0.85 21.11 -10.60
N THR A 151 -1.86 21.97 -10.65
CA THR A 151 -1.70 23.36 -10.20
C THR A 151 -1.34 23.43 -8.72
N LEU A 152 -0.63 24.49 -8.31
CA LEU A 152 -0.31 24.75 -6.89
C LEU A 152 -1.57 24.88 -6.03
N LYS A 153 -2.65 25.42 -6.60
CA LYS A 153 -3.97 25.52 -5.95
C LYS A 153 -4.55 24.12 -5.69
N SER A 154 -4.55 23.25 -6.69
CA SER A 154 -5.02 21.88 -6.57
C SER A 154 -4.18 21.07 -5.59
N LEU A 155 -2.84 21.23 -5.59
CA LEU A 155 -1.97 20.62 -4.57
C LEU A 155 -2.31 21.09 -3.15
N GLN A 156 -2.56 22.39 -2.96
CA GLN A 156 -2.92 22.94 -1.66
C GLN A 156 -4.26 22.38 -1.15
N LEU A 157 -5.25 22.21 -2.03
CA LEU A 157 -6.53 21.58 -1.69
C LEU A 157 -6.32 20.10 -1.32
N ALA A 158 -5.61 19.36 -2.16
CA ALA A 158 -5.30 17.93 -1.96
C ALA A 158 -4.65 17.65 -0.60
N ARG A 159 -3.65 18.48 -0.22
CA ARG A 159 -2.92 18.32 1.04
C ARG A 159 -3.72 18.73 2.27
N ASN A 160 -4.65 19.67 2.12
CA ASN A 160 -5.41 20.21 3.24
C ASN A 160 -6.78 19.54 3.45
N GLU A 161 -7.12 18.53 2.65
CA GLU A 161 -8.38 17.81 2.76
C GLU A 161 -8.63 17.27 4.19
N LYS A 162 -9.90 17.08 4.53
CA LYS A 162 -10.38 16.57 5.82
C LYS A 162 -11.19 15.29 5.60
N GLY A 163 -11.31 14.51 6.66
CA GLY A 163 -12.09 13.27 6.65
C GLY A 163 -11.21 12.02 6.80
N PRO A 164 -11.75 10.83 6.52
CA PRO A 164 -11.03 9.58 6.74
C PRO A 164 -9.71 9.52 5.97
N MET A 165 -8.70 8.93 6.61
CA MET A 165 -7.33 8.77 6.09
C MET A 165 -6.55 10.07 5.85
N SER A 166 -7.18 11.25 5.92
CA SER A 166 -6.50 12.54 5.77
C SER A 166 -5.46 12.79 6.88
N SER A 167 -4.43 13.56 6.53
CA SER A 167 -3.43 14.08 7.47
C SER A 167 -3.36 15.61 7.35
N LYS A 168 -2.79 16.28 8.36
CA LYS A 168 -2.65 17.75 8.37
C LYS A 168 -1.50 18.18 7.45
N ASN A 169 -1.76 18.24 6.14
CA ASN A 169 -0.78 18.62 5.11
C ASN A 169 0.56 17.86 5.19
N ARG A 170 0.50 16.58 5.57
CA ARG A 170 1.67 15.74 5.87
C ARG A 170 2.67 15.72 4.72
N SER A 171 3.91 16.02 5.06
CA SER A 171 5.07 15.85 4.19
C SER A 171 6.16 15.09 4.94
N TYR A 172 7.02 14.39 4.21
CA TYR A 172 8.14 13.68 4.80
C TYR A 172 9.38 13.73 3.90
N THR A 173 10.54 13.71 4.55
CA THR A 173 11.83 13.50 3.88
C THR A 173 12.54 12.32 4.51
N ILE A 174 13.45 11.72 3.75
CA ILE A 174 14.26 10.59 4.20
C ILE A 174 15.72 11.01 4.04
N GLN A 175 16.53 10.72 5.04
CA GLN A 175 17.97 10.95 4.99
C GLN A 175 18.70 9.66 5.31
N LYS A 176 19.80 9.44 4.59
CA LYS A 176 20.67 8.28 4.80
C LYS A 176 21.41 8.43 6.12
N LYS A 177 21.42 7.39 6.96
CA LYS A 177 22.36 7.27 8.08
C LYS A 177 23.39 6.20 7.72
N GLU A 178 24.63 6.43 8.14
CA GLU A 178 25.71 5.46 7.99
C GLU A 178 26.12 4.90 9.36
N PRO A 179 26.31 3.57 9.50
CA PRO A 179 26.04 2.56 8.48
C PRO A 179 24.53 2.24 8.34
N MET A 180 24.08 1.95 7.12
CA MET A 180 22.78 1.32 6.89
C MET A 180 22.75 -0.11 7.44
N THR A 181 21.56 -0.62 7.75
CA THR A 181 21.40 -2.03 8.15
C THR A 181 21.79 -2.95 6.98
N ASP A 182 22.53 -4.02 7.27
CA ASP A 182 22.76 -5.09 6.30
C ASP A 182 21.43 -5.64 5.76
N LEU A 183 21.32 -5.74 4.43
CA LEU A 183 20.05 -6.08 3.77
C LEU A 183 19.52 -7.45 4.21
N LYS A 184 20.39 -8.45 4.45
CA LYS A 184 19.95 -9.78 4.89
C LYS A 184 19.33 -9.70 6.29
N LYS A 185 19.93 -8.92 7.19
CA LYS A 185 19.37 -8.67 8.53
C LYS A 185 18.03 -7.92 8.44
N ALA A 186 17.96 -6.87 7.62
CA ALA A 186 16.74 -6.09 7.43
C ALA A 186 15.58 -6.94 6.89
N VAL A 187 15.84 -7.76 5.86
CA VAL A 187 14.83 -8.67 5.26
C VAL A 187 14.35 -9.71 6.27
N LYS A 188 15.27 -10.39 6.98
CA LYS A 188 14.87 -11.36 8.04
C LYS A 188 14.00 -10.70 9.10
N GLN A 189 14.40 -9.52 9.59
CA GLN A 189 13.64 -8.81 10.60
C GLN A 189 12.26 -8.39 10.10
N ALA A 190 12.16 -7.90 8.86
CA ALA A 190 10.90 -7.49 8.26
C ALA A 190 9.95 -8.67 8.07
N ILE A 191 10.44 -9.82 7.57
CA ILE A 191 9.62 -11.05 7.44
C ILE A 191 9.08 -11.47 8.81
N LYS A 192 9.96 -11.52 9.83
CA LYS A 192 9.59 -11.89 11.20
C LYS A 192 8.52 -10.95 11.76
N ASN A 193 8.75 -9.64 11.73
CA ASN A 193 7.80 -8.65 12.26
C ASN A 193 6.46 -8.71 11.52
N ASN A 194 6.48 -8.78 10.19
CA ASN A 194 5.25 -8.88 9.41
C ASN A 194 4.46 -10.14 9.79
N ALA A 195 5.12 -11.29 9.93
CA ALA A 195 4.48 -12.53 10.35
C ALA A 195 3.91 -12.42 11.77
N THR A 196 4.68 -11.89 12.73
CA THR A 196 4.25 -11.69 14.11
C THR A 196 2.99 -10.82 14.19
N GLU A 197 2.97 -9.67 13.51
CA GLU A 197 1.80 -8.78 13.50
C GLU A 197 0.58 -9.44 12.82
N PHE A 198 0.80 -10.15 11.72
CA PHE A 198 -0.29 -10.83 11.00
C PHE A 198 -0.92 -11.96 11.82
N LEU A 199 -0.12 -12.67 12.62
CA LEU A 199 -0.54 -13.76 13.50
C LEU A 199 -1.18 -13.27 14.82
N ASN A 200 -0.84 -12.06 15.25
CA ASN A 200 -1.29 -11.49 16.53
C ASN A 200 -2.18 -10.25 16.35
N PRO A 201 -3.27 -10.31 15.56
CA PRO A 201 -4.08 -9.14 15.31
C PRO A 201 -4.82 -8.70 16.59
N PRO A 202 -4.92 -7.38 16.86
CA PRO A 202 -5.55 -6.86 18.08
C PRO A 202 -7.07 -7.06 18.10
N ILE A 203 -7.68 -7.26 16.92
CA ILE A 203 -9.12 -7.51 16.75
C ILE A 203 -9.36 -8.55 15.64
N LYS A 204 -10.55 -9.15 15.63
CA LYS A 204 -10.94 -10.19 14.65
C LYS A 204 -11.11 -9.69 13.21
N ASN A 205 -10.97 -8.40 12.96
CA ASN A 205 -11.11 -7.80 11.64
C ASN A 205 -9.78 -7.76 10.87
N ILE A 206 -8.66 -8.10 11.52
CA ILE A 206 -7.30 -7.91 10.99
C ILE A 206 -6.60 -9.27 10.82
N GLY A 207 -5.65 -9.33 9.90
CA GLY A 207 -4.80 -10.51 9.65
C GLY A 207 -5.64 -11.72 9.22
N TYR A 208 -5.15 -12.93 9.52
CA TYR A 208 -5.86 -14.16 9.14
C TYR A 208 -7.27 -14.23 9.77
N LYS A 209 -7.44 -13.74 11.01
CA LYS A 209 -8.75 -13.71 11.67
C LYS A 209 -9.74 -12.82 10.91
N GLY A 210 -9.25 -11.71 10.32
CA GLY A 210 -10.03 -10.85 9.44
C GLY A 210 -10.47 -11.56 8.17
N ILE A 211 -9.58 -12.34 7.54
CA ILE A 211 -9.92 -13.13 6.34
C ILE A 211 -11.04 -14.12 6.67
N LEU A 212 -10.90 -14.84 7.79
CA LEU A 212 -11.92 -15.77 8.26
C LEU A 212 -13.25 -15.07 8.58
N LYS A 213 -13.22 -13.92 9.23
CA LYS A 213 -14.44 -13.14 9.49
C LYS A 213 -15.12 -12.74 8.18
N THR A 214 -14.34 -12.24 7.22
CA THR A 214 -14.82 -11.82 5.89
C THR A 214 -15.54 -12.94 5.18
N SER A 215 -15.06 -14.18 5.27
CA SER A 215 -15.69 -15.33 4.62
C SER A 215 -17.17 -15.49 5.01
N SER A 216 -17.54 -15.16 6.24
CA SER A 216 -18.93 -15.20 6.69
C SER A 216 -19.69 -13.89 6.41
N GLU A 217 -19.03 -12.74 6.55
CA GLU A 217 -19.66 -11.43 6.44
C GLU A 217 -20.06 -11.07 5.01
N ILE A 218 -19.34 -11.56 3.99
CA ILE A 218 -19.68 -11.27 2.58
C ILE A 218 -21.04 -11.83 2.17
N LYS A 219 -21.51 -12.90 2.83
CA LYS A 219 -22.86 -13.46 2.60
C LYS A 219 -23.94 -12.52 3.11
N LYS A 220 -23.74 -11.97 4.32
CA LYS A 220 -24.64 -10.99 4.93
C LYS A 220 -24.63 -9.69 4.15
N TRP A 221 -23.46 -9.24 3.73
CA TRP A 221 -23.31 -8.06 2.89
C TRP A 221 -24.10 -8.22 1.59
N PHE A 222 -23.93 -9.33 0.87
CA PHE A 222 -24.68 -9.59 -0.36
C PHE A 222 -26.20 -9.58 -0.14
N GLN A 223 -26.69 -10.21 0.94
CA GLN A 223 -28.13 -10.30 1.23
C GLN A 223 -28.77 -8.96 1.60
N ASN A 224 -28.02 -8.08 2.27
CA ASN A 224 -28.52 -6.80 2.76
C ASN A 224 -28.18 -5.62 1.82
N SER A 225 -27.45 -5.89 0.73
CA SER A 225 -27.01 -4.86 -0.20
C SER A 225 -28.15 -4.41 -1.11
N ASN A 226 -28.33 -3.09 -1.19
CA ASN A 226 -29.25 -2.47 -2.14
C ASN A 226 -28.61 -2.27 -3.52
N ASN A 227 -27.27 -2.42 -3.62
CA ASN A 227 -26.53 -2.22 -4.86
C ASN A 227 -25.40 -3.25 -5.03
N VAL A 228 -25.76 -4.54 -5.01
CA VAL A 228 -24.83 -5.68 -5.14
C VAL A 228 -23.87 -5.52 -6.32
N LYS A 229 -24.34 -4.98 -7.45
CA LYS A 229 -23.53 -4.82 -8.65
C LYS A 229 -22.35 -3.90 -8.38
N ASP A 230 -22.62 -2.65 -8.02
CA ASP A 230 -21.56 -1.65 -7.91
C ASP A 230 -20.66 -1.94 -6.70
N GLU A 231 -21.23 -2.39 -5.58
CA GLU A 231 -20.47 -2.66 -4.35
C GLU A 231 -19.45 -3.81 -4.53
N PHE A 232 -19.86 -4.94 -5.11
CA PHE A 232 -18.97 -6.08 -5.32
C PHE A 232 -18.01 -5.86 -6.50
N GLN A 233 -18.44 -5.22 -7.60
CA GLN A 233 -17.55 -4.90 -8.71
C GLN A 233 -16.50 -3.85 -8.31
N MET A 234 -16.89 -2.85 -7.52
CA MET A 234 -15.94 -1.88 -6.97
C MET A 234 -14.94 -2.55 -6.05
N SER A 235 -15.39 -3.46 -5.18
CA SER A 235 -14.49 -4.22 -4.30
C SER A 235 -13.52 -5.10 -5.06
N ALA A 236 -13.98 -5.82 -6.10
CA ALA A 236 -13.11 -6.57 -7.00
C ALA A 236 -12.08 -5.66 -7.70
N SER A 237 -12.52 -4.49 -8.20
CA SER A 237 -11.63 -3.51 -8.81
C SER A 237 -10.59 -2.97 -7.81
N LEU A 238 -10.98 -2.71 -6.57
CA LEU A 238 -10.05 -2.25 -5.52
C LEU A 238 -9.00 -3.32 -5.19
N MET A 239 -9.37 -4.60 -5.18
CA MET A 239 -8.43 -5.70 -4.94
C MET A 239 -7.33 -5.78 -6.02
N GLU A 240 -7.66 -5.46 -7.27
CA GLU A 240 -6.73 -5.61 -8.40
C GLU A 240 -6.03 -4.30 -8.83
N ASN A 241 -6.74 -3.17 -8.79
CA ASN A 241 -6.35 -1.96 -9.53
C ASN A 241 -6.13 -0.72 -8.64
N ALA A 242 -6.30 -0.80 -7.32
CA ALA A 242 -6.13 0.36 -6.43
C ALA A 242 -4.70 0.50 -5.89
N GLY A 243 -3.71 0.35 -6.77
CA GLY A 243 -2.29 0.35 -6.39
C GLY A 243 -1.91 -0.81 -5.48
N THR A 244 -2.54 -1.98 -5.66
CA THR A 244 -2.28 -3.21 -4.91
C THR A 244 -1.25 -4.11 -5.59
N GLY A 245 -0.92 -3.85 -6.86
CA GLY A 245 -0.13 -4.76 -7.69
C GLY A 245 -0.88 -6.04 -8.09
N GLY A 246 -2.21 -6.07 -7.96
CA GLY A 246 -3.04 -7.26 -8.19
C GLY A 246 -3.18 -8.17 -6.96
N SER A 247 -4.31 -8.89 -6.90
CA SER A 247 -4.68 -9.86 -5.84
C SER A 247 -4.47 -9.37 -4.41
N LEU A 248 -4.78 -8.10 -4.14
CA LEU A 248 -4.81 -7.52 -2.80
C LEU A 248 -3.44 -7.61 -2.07
N PHE A 249 -2.37 -7.16 -2.75
CA PHE A 249 -0.97 -7.11 -2.30
C PHE A 249 -0.23 -8.46 -2.20
N ARG A 250 -0.90 -9.59 -2.46
CA ARG A 250 -0.25 -10.91 -2.36
C ARG A 250 0.78 -11.14 -3.47
N ASN A 251 0.62 -10.52 -4.64
CA ASN A 251 1.64 -10.56 -5.70
C ASN A 251 2.94 -9.87 -5.27
N LEU A 252 2.84 -8.65 -4.70
CA LEU A 252 4.01 -7.93 -4.18
C LEU A 252 4.72 -8.71 -3.07
N TYR A 253 3.95 -9.30 -2.14
CA TYR A 253 4.55 -10.11 -1.08
C TYR A 253 5.18 -11.42 -1.59
N ARG A 254 4.52 -12.11 -2.54
CA ARG A 254 5.08 -13.29 -3.21
C ARG A 254 6.43 -12.96 -3.85
N ASP A 255 6.50 -11.88 -4.62
CA ASP A 255 7.72 -11.49 -5.34
C ASP A 255 8.83 -11.08 -4.35
N PHE A 256 8.46 -10.45 -3.23
CA PHE A 256 9.38 -10.18 -2.12
C PHE A 256 9.95 -11.46 -1.51
N LEU A 257 9.11 -12.46 -1.24
CA LEU A 257 9.56 -13.74 -0.71
C LEU A 257 10.50 -14.45 -1.69
N LYS A 258 10.25 -14.36 -2.99
CA LYS A 258 11.15 -14.89 -4.02
C LYS A 258 12.53 -14.25 -3.94
N GLU A 259 12.59 -12.92 -3.97
CA GLU A 259 13.86 -12.18 -3.86
C GLU A 259 14.57 -12.47 -2.52
N SER A 260 13.80 -12.62 -1.44
CA SER A 260 14.31 -12.93 -0.11
C SER A 260 14.90 -14.35 -0.02
N ALA A 261 14.25 -15.33 -0.64
CA ALA A 261 14.74 -16.71 -0.69
C ALA A 261 16.11 -16.79 -1.38
N GLU A 262 16.26 -16.09 -2.52
CA GLU A 262 17.53 -16.00 -3.26
C GLU A 262 18.61 -15.30 -2.43
N LEU A 263 18.27 -14.15 -1.83
CA LEU A 263 19.20 -13.34 -1.03
C LEU A 263 19.71 -14.07 0.22
N LEU A 264 18.80 -14.77 0.92
CA LEU A 264 19.07 -15.45 2.18
C LEU A 264 19.50 -16.91 2.00
N LYS A 265 19.32 -17.47 0.80
CA LYS A 265 19.54 -18.89 0.48
C LYS A 265 18.75 -19.81 1.42
N SER A 266 17.47 -19.52 1.63
CA SER A 266 16.58 -20.28 2.54
C SER A 266 15.52 -21.04 1.76
N ALA A 267 15.54 -22.36 1.88
CA ALA A 267 14.54 -23.25 1.30
C ALA A 267 13.16 -23.04 1.94
N GLU A 268 13.10 -22.69 3.22
CA GLU A 268 11.85 -22.42 3.94
C GLU A 268 11.14 -21.18 3.39
N ILE A 269 11.89 -20.12 3.04
CA ILE A 269 11.33 -18.92 2.40
C ILE A 269 10.93 -19.22 0.95
N GLU A 270 11.71 -20.05 0.25
CA GLU A 270 11.37 -20.50 -1.10
C GLU A 270 10.04 -21.29 -1.12
N GLU A 271 9.85 -22.23 -0.18
CA GLU A 271 8.58 -22.94 0.00
C GLU A 271 7.42 -21.97 0.26
N ALA A 272 7.62 -20.98 1.14
CA ALA A 272 6.60 -19.98 1.42
C ALA A 272 6.27 -19.12 0.18
N TYR A 273 7.26 -18.77 -0.64
CA TYR A 273 7.06 -18.10 -1.93
C TYR A 273 6.17 -18.95 -2.87
N LEU A 274 6.45 -20.25 -3.00
CA LEU A 274 5.66 -21.14 -3.84
C LEU A 274 4.20 -21.25 -3.36
N GLU A 275 4.00 -21.29 -2.05
CA GLU A 275 2.65 -21.27 -1.46
C GLU A 275 1.96 -19.90 -1.64
N TYR A 276 2.69 -18.79 -1.50
CA TYR A 276 2.15 -17.46 -1.76
C TYR A 276 1.79 -17.23 -3.23
N SER A 277 2.42 -17.95 -4.15
CA SER A 277 2.02 -17.98 -5.57
C SER A 277 0.60 -18.53 -5.74
N LYS A 278 0.29 -19.65 -5.08
CA LYS A 278 -1.05 -20.25 -5.07
C LYS A 278 -2.07 -19.37 -4.32
N ILE A 279 -1.66 -18.78 -3.19
CA ILE A 279 -2.50 -17.86 -2.41
C ILE A 279 -2.88 -16.63 -3.24
N ALA A 280 -1.94 -16.05 -4.00
CA ALA A 280 -2.22 -14.90 -4.86
C ALA A 280 -3.23 -15.23 -5.98
N GLU A 281 -3.16 -16.42 -6.57
CA GLU A 281 -4.13 -16.90 -7.56
C GLU A 281 -5.52 -17.13 -6.93
N GLN A 282 -5.57 -17.64 -5.71
CA GLN A 282 -6.83 -17.79 -4.97
C GLN A 282 -7.47 -16.44 -4.63
N TRP A 283 -6.67 -15.42 -4.26
CA TRP A 283 -7.16 -14.05 -4.09
C TRP A 283 -7.68 -13.46 -5.39
N LYS A 284 -7.01 -13.72 -6.52
CA LYS A 284 -7.51 -13.33 -7.84
C LYS A 284 -8.88 -13.95 -8.10
N THR A 285 -9.03 -15.23 -7.77
CA THR A 285 -10.29 -15.97 -7.91
C THR A 285 -11.39 -15.35 -7.05
N VAL A 286 -11.09 -14.92 -5.81
CA VAL A 286 -12.06 -14.20 -4.97
C VAL A 286 -12.51 -12.90 -5.64
N SER A 287 -11.58 -12.12 -6.19
CA SER A 287 -11.90 -10.89 -6.94
C SER A 287 -12.80 -11.18 -8.15
N ASP A 288 -12.49 -12.21 -8.92
CA ASP A 288 -13.32 -12.63 -10.06
C ASP A 288 -14.72 -13.07 -9.64
N LEU A 289 -14.84 -13.82 -8.55
CA LEU A 289 -16.12 -14.24 -7.99
C LEU A 289 -16.94 -13.05 -7.48
N PHE A 290 -16.29 -12.03 -6.92
CA PHE A 290 -16.97 -10.78 -6.54
C PHE A 290 -17.51 -10.06 -7.78
N TYR A 291 -16.70 -9.95 -8.83
CA TYR A 291 -17.15 -9.37 -10.09
C TYR A 291 -18.34 -10.14 -10.69
N GLN A 292 -18.31 -11.48 -10.66
CA GLN A 292 -19.41 -12.33 -11.12
C GLN A 292 -20.65 -12.20 -10.23
N ALA A 293 -20.49 -12.12 -8.91
CA ALA A 293 -21.58 -11.87 -7.98
C ALA A 293 -22.29 -10.54 -8.28
N GLY A 294 -21.52 -9.48 -8.52
CA GLY A 294 -22.06 -8.17 -8.91
C GLY A 294 -22.78 -8.20 -10.26
N THR A 295 -22.22 -8.90 -11.24
CA THR A 295 -22.77 -9.00 -12.60
C THR A 295 -24.07 -9.79 -12.65
N THR A 296 -24.09 -10.96 -12.00
CA THR A 296 -25.20 -11.92 -12.10
C THR A 296 -26.23 -11.79 -10.99
N LYS A 297 -25.88 -11.10 -9.89
CA LYS A 297 -26.64 -11.07 -8.65
C LYS A 297 -26.96 -12.48 -8.12
N ASN A 298 -26.05 -13.43 -8.35
CA ASN A 298 -26.21 -14.81 -7.88
C ASN A 298 -25.34 -15.08 -6.65
N ILE A 299 -25.99 -15.45 -5.53
CA ILE A 299 -25.33 -15.78 -4.25
C ILE A 299 -24.33 -16.95 -4.37
N LYS A 300 -24.46 -17.81 -5.38
CA LYS A 300 -23.52 -18.92 -5.63
C LYS A 300 -22.07 -18.44 -5.66
N TYR A 301 -21.78 -17.35 -6.35
CA TYR A 301 -20.41 -16.80 -6.46
C TYR A 301 -19.89 -16.30 -5.11
N VAL A 302 -20.75 -15.71 -4.29
CA VAL A 302 -20.39 -15.29 -2.92
C VAL A 302 -20.14 -16.50 -2.01
N ASN A 303 -20.92 -17.57 -2.16
CA ASN A 303 -20.69 -18.81 -1.43
C ASN A 303 -19.37 -19.48 -1.82
N GLU A 304 -19.01 -19.48 -3.10
CA GLU A 304 -17.71 -19.97 -3.57
C GLU A 304 -16.56 -19.10 -3.02
N ALA A 305 -16.68 -17.77 -3.10
CA ALA A 305 -15.69 -16.84 -2.56
C ALA A 305 -15.51 -17.03 -1.04
N SER A 306 -16.60 -17.24 -0.31
CA SER A 306 -16.59 -17.54 1.13
C SER A 306 -15.80 -18.82 1.46
N ASN A 307 -15.98 -19.88 0.67
CA ASN A 307 -15.24 -21.11 0.85
C ASN A 307 -13.75 -20.92 0.60
N ILE A 308 -13.38 -20.14 -0.42
CA ILE A 308 -11.98 -19.82 -0.72
C ILE A 308 -11.37 -18.96 0.40
N LEU A 309 -12.05 -17.91 0.86
CA LEU A 309 -11.59 -17.05 1.96
C LEU A 309 -11.32 -17.83 3.25
N SER A 310 -12.20 -18.79 3.58
CA SER A 310 -12.01 -19.64 4.76
C SER A 310 -10.71 -20.48 4.66
N LYS A 311 -10.39 -20.99 3.47
CA LYS A 311 -9.14 -21.72 3.21
C LYS A 311 -7.92 -20.78 3.20
N LEU A 312 -8.05 -19.61 2.57
CA LEU A 312 -7.00 -18.58 2.54
C LEU A 312 -6.59 -18.14 3.94
N SER A 313 -7.54 -17.97 4.85
CA SER A 313 -7.25 -17.64 6.25
C SER A 313 -6.29 -18.66 6.87
N GLU A 314 -6.57 -19.95 6.73
CA GLU A 314 -5.73 -20.98 7.34
C GLU A 314 -4.39 -21.12 6.62
N ASN A 315 -4.40 -21.07 5.29
CA ASN A 315 -3.18 -21.16 4.49
C ASN A 315 -2.22 -20.00 4.80
N GLU A 316 -2.68 -18.75 4.81
CA GLU A 316 -1.84 -17.60 5.15
C GLU A 316 -1.35 -17.67 6.59
N ARG A 317 -2.19 -18.12 7.55
CA ARG A 317 -1.77 -18.34 8.94
C ARG A 317 -0.62 -19.35 9.00
N MET A 318 -0.73 -20.49 8.31
CA MET A 318 0.31 -21.52 8.28
C MET A 318 1.61 -20.99 7.67
N GLN A 319 1.55 -20.27 6.55
CA GLN A 319 2.76 -19.71 5.94
C GLN A 319 3.41 -18.65 6.84
N MET A 320 2.64 -17.80 7.50
CA MET A 320 3.20 -16.82 8.44
C MET A 320 3.88 -17.49 9.64
N VAL A 321 3.35 -18.59 10.17
CA VAL A 321 4.04 -19.36 11.25
C VAL A 321 5.38 -19.91 10.76
N LYS A 322 5.42 -20.45 9.53
CA LYS A 322 6.67 -20.94 8.93
C LYS A 322 7.68 -19.82 8.72
N LEU A 323 7.25 -18.69 8.17
CA LEU A 323 8.08 -17.51 7.90
C LEU A 323 8.64 -16.90 9.19
N GLU A 324 7.81 -16.77 10.23
CA GLU A 324 8.25 -16.28 11.54
C GLU A 324 9.37 -17.17 12.08
N LYS A 325 9.19 -18.50 12.05
CA LYS A 325 10.20 -19.47 12.50
C LYS A 325 11.47 -19.44 11.65
N ALA A 326 11.37 -19.32 10.33
CA ALA A 326 12.52 -19.28 9.42
C ALA A 326 13.40 -18.04 9.63
N CYS A 327 12.84 -16.97 10.21
CA CYS A 327 13.53 -15.71 10.46
C CYS A 327 13.77 -15.42 11.95
N MET A 328 13.55 -16.40 12.85
CA MET A 328 13.88 -16.29 14.28
C MET A 328 15.38 -16.24 14.51
#